data_AF-A0A3N5JKF1-F1
#
_entry.id   AF-A0A3N5JKF1-F1
#
_cell.length_a   1.000
_cell.length_b   1.000
_cell.length_c   1.000
_cell.angle_alpha   90.00
_cell.angle_beta   90.00
_cell.angle_gamma   90.00
#
_symmetry.space_group_name_H-M   'P 1'
#
loop_
_entity.id
_entity.type
_entity.pdbx_description
1 polymer ?
#
loop_
_entity_poly.entity_id
_entity_poly.type
_entity_poly.pdbx_seq_one_letter_code
_entity_poly.pdbx_strand_id
1 'polypeptide(L)'
;MQSTTIGKKLYLGFLAVIVATGVVPSVLSTAFRRFIPQEYILIFTGVLGVLVGIVLAFVMSRSLTTEIRTLAAGARVVAEGDLTKDVPVNTADEVGELAAAFNQMVRSLREIAREVKTTAEAVTASAVALSASAEEMNSSTEEVAGTVEQIAKGAEHQASLVEQTSKVIREMANSIAEVASRAKAAAEAAAEAGYTAQTGGKSAREAMDKMKGVFSIVEGAAGGVKVLIERTQQIGTIVDVITRIAQQTNL
;
A
#
# COMPACT_ATOMS: atom_id res chain seq x y z
N MET A 1 32.35 -56.10 -26.67
CA MET A 1 33.29 -55.88 -27.79
C MET A 1 34.56 -55.28 -27.22
N GLN A 2 35.69 -55.98 -27.28
CA GLN A 2 36.96 -55.41 -26.82
C GLN A 2 37.39 -54.29 -27.78
N SER A 3 37.34 -53.05 -27.31
CA SER A 3 37.91 -51.89 -27.97
C SER A 3 39.38 -52.17 -28.30
N THR A 4 39.72 -52.13 -29.59
CA THR A 4 41.12 -52.16 -30.04
C THR A 4 41.62 -50.73 -29.99
N THR A 5 42.35 -50.39 -28.94
CA THR A 5 43.00 -49.09 -28.78
C THR A 5 43.89 -48.77 -29.99
N ILE A 6 44.04 -47.49 -30.30
CA ILE A 6 44.98 -47.00 -31.31
C ILE A 6 46.39 -47.53 -30.99
N GLY A 7 46.75 -47.57 -29.71
CA GLY A 7 48.00 -48.18 -29.25
C GLY A 7 48.13 -49.66 -29.64
N LYS A 8 47.07 -50.48 -29.49
CA LYS A 8 47.07 -51.88 -29.93
C LYS A 8 47.15 -52.01 -31.45
N LYS A 9 46.47 -51.14 -32.21
CA LYS A 9 46.55 -51.12 -33.68
C LYS A 9 47.96 -50.77 -34.16
N LEU A 10 48.60 -49.77 -33.55
CA LEU A 10 49.99 -49.40 -33.82
C LEU A 10 50.96 -50.54 -33.47
N TYR A 11 50.78 -51.16 -32.32
CA TYR A 11 51.62 -52.28 -31.87
C TYR A 11 51.50 -53.49 -32.81
N LEU A 12 50.28 -53.85 -33.22
CA LEU A 12 50.05 -54.93 -34.19
C LEU A 12 50.64 -54.60 -35.57
N GLY A 13 50.56 -53.34 -36.01
CA GLY A 13 51.19 -52.88 -37.25
C GLY A 13 52.72 -52.97 -37.19
N PHE A 14 53.33 -52.55 -36.08
CA PHE A 14 54.78 -52.66 -35.88
C PHE A 14 55.23 -54.12 -35.79
N LEU A 15 54.47 -54.97 -35.09
CA LEU A 15 54.73 -56.41 -35.02
C LEU A 15 54.65 -57.05 -36.41
N ALA A 16 53.68 -56.67 -37.25
CA ALA A 16 53.57 -57.16 -38.62
C ALA A 16 54.79 -56.78 -39.47
N VAL A 17 55.31 -55.55 -39.32
CA VAL A 17 56.52 -55.09 -40.01
C VAL A 17 57.77 -55.84 -39.51
N ILE A 18 57.92 -56.05 -38.20
CA ILE A 18 59.02 -56.84 -37.63
C ILE A 18 58.99 -58.28 -38.16
N VAL A 19 57.82 -58.93 -38.18
CA VAL A 19 57.68 -60.29 -38.70
C VAL A 19 58.02 -60.33 -40.19
N ALA A 20 57.56 -59.36 -40.98
CA ALA A 20 57.84 -59.24 -42.41
C ALA A 20 59.34 -59.00 -42.72
N THR A 21 60.07 -58.32 -41.83
CA THR A 21 61.48 -57.97 -42.04
C THR A 21 62.48 -58.91 -41.38
N GLY A 22 62.10 -59.59 -40.29
CA GLY A 22 62.99 -60.49 -39.54
C GLY A 22 62.70 -61.98 -39.77
N VAL A 23 61.43 -62.39 -39.71
CA VAL A 23 61.05 -63.81 -39.76
C VAL A 23 60.86 -64.29 -41.20
N VAL A 24 60.21 -63.48 -42.05
CA VAL A 24 59.98 -63.84 -43.46
C VAL A 24 61.30 -64.11 -44.20
N PRO A 25 62.34 -63.25 -44.15
CA PRO A 25 63.59 -63.54 -44.84
C PRO A 25 64.32 -64.78 -44.33
N SER A 26 64.27 -65.08 -43.03
CA SER A 26 64.94 -66.27 -42.46
C SER A 26 64.26 -67.58 -42.86
N VAL A 27 62.92 -67.57 -42.99
CA VAL A 27 62.16 -68.71 -43.53
C VAL A 27 62.39 -68.85 -45.04
N LEU A 28 62.34 -67.74 -45.78
CA LEU A 28 62.53 -67.74 -47.23
C LEU A 28 63.95 -68.19 -47.63
N SER A 29 64.97 -67.74 -46.89
CA SER A 29 66.36 -68.10 -47.14
C SER A 29 66.64 -69.58 -46.88
N THR A 30 65.97 -70.18 -45.90
CA THR A 30 66.07 -71.61 -45.58
C THR A 30 65.35 -72.46 -46.64
N ALA A 31 64.17 -72.03 -47.09
CA ALA A 31 63.35 -72.78 -48.06
C ALA A 31 63.88 -72.69 -49.50
N PHE A 32 64.41 -71.54 -49.93
CA PHE A 32 64.80 -71.28 -51.33
C PHE A 32 66.31 -71.21 -51.56
N ARG A 33 67.11 -71.72 -50.62
CA ARG A 33 68.60 -71.66 -50.66
C ARG A 33 69.24 -72.20 -51.95
N ARG A 34 68.56 -73.10 -52.66
CA ARG A 34 69.06 -73.75 -53.89
C ARG A 34 68.73 -73.00 -55.19
N PHE A 35 67.81 -72.03 -55.16
CA PHE A 35 67.27 -71.38 -56.37
C PHE A 35 67.57 -69.89 -56.46
N ILE A 36 67.70 -69.19 -55.32
CA ILE A 36 67.87 -67.73 -55.29
C ILE A 36 69.11 -67.37 -54.45
N PRO A 37 70.00 -66.49 -54.93
CA PRO A 37 71.14 -66.01 -54.15
C PRO A 37 70.67 -65.26 -52.91
N GLN A 38 71.37 -65.45 -51.79
CA GLN A 38 71.00 -64.88 -50.47
C GLN A 38 70.91 -63.34 -50.48
N GLU A 39 71.71 -62.68 -51.30
CA GLU A 39 71.76 -61.23 -51.44
C GLU A 39 70.42 -60.65 -51.95
N TYR A 40 69.75 -61.33 -52.88
CA TYR A 40 68.48 -60.86 -53.45
C TYR A 40 67.29 -61.06 -52.51
N ILE A 41 67.28 -62.12 -51.70
CA ILE A 41 66.20 -62.39 -50.74
C ILE A 41 66.14 -61.27 -49.69
N LEU A 42 67.30 -60.88 -49.14
CA LEU A 42 67.39 -59.84 -48.10
C LEU A 42 66.91 -58.48 -48.63
N ILE A 43 67.36 -58.10 -49.84
CA ILE A 43 66.92 -56.87 -50.50
C ILE A 43 65.41 -56.90 -50.74
N PHE A 44 64.88 -58.01 -51.28
CA PHE A 44 63.45 -58.13 -51.59
C PHE A 44 62.57 -58.03 -50.35
N THR A 45 62.91 -58.72 -49.26
CA THR A 45 62.15 -58.65 -48.00
C THR A 45 62.29 -57.31 -47.30
N GLY A 46 63.45 -56.65 -47.42
CA GLY A 46 63.64 -55.30 -46.91
C GLY A 46 62.75 -54.29 -47.62
N VAL A 47 62.71 -54.35 -48.96
CA VAL A 47 61.82 -53.53 -49.78
C VAL A 47 60.35 -53.82 -49.45
N LEU A 48 59.97 -55.10 -49.33
CA LEU A 48 58.61 -55.51 -48.98
C LEU A 48 58.20 -55.00 -47.59
N GLY A 49 59.09 -55.09 -46.59
CA GLY A 49 58.84 -54.60 -45.24
C GLY A 49 58.65 -53.08 -45.19
N VAL A 50 59.47 -52.33 -45.93
CA VAL A 50 59.31 -50.88 -46.08
C VAL A 50 57.98 -50.55 -46.77
N LEU A 51 57.62 -51.28 -47.83
CA LEU A 51 56.36 -51.09 -48.54
C LEU A 51 55.15 -51.34 -47.61
N VAL A 52 55.14 -52.46 -46.88
CA VAL A 52 54.08 -52.78 -45.91
C VAL A 52 54.01 -51.73 -44.80
N GLY A 53 55.15 -51.28 -44.28
CA GLY A 53 55.21 -50.21 -43.28
C GLY A 53 54.61 -48.90 -43.78
N ILE A 54 54.95 -48.48 -45.01
CA ILE A 54 54.38 -47.28 -45.64
C ILE A 54 52.86 -47.42 -45.82
N VAL A 55 52.38 -48.58 -46.30
CA VAL A 55 50.95 -48.82 -46.50
C VAL A 55 50.18 -48.77 -45.18
N LEU A 56 50.67 -49.44 -44.13
CA LEU A 56 50.04 -49.42 -42.81
C LEU A 56 50.05 -48.02 -42.20
N ALA A 57 51.19 -47.32 -42.26
CA ALA A 57 51.30 -45.95 -41.79
C ALA A 57 50.34 -45.02 -42.53
N PHE A 58 50.23 -45.16 -43.85
CA PHE A 58 49.31 -44.38 -44.68
C PHE A 58 47.85 -44.64 -44.31
N VAL A 59 47.43 -45.90 -44.19
CA VAL A 59 46.04 -46.26 -43.84
C VAL A 59 45.68 -45.77 -42.44
N MET A 60 46.53 -45.99 -41.45
CA MET A 60 46.29 -45.54 -40.07
C MET A 60 46.27 -44.01 -39.98
N SER A 61 47.26 -43.33 -40.56
CA SER A 61 47.35 -41.86 -40.59
C SER A 61 46.14 -41.24 -41.27
N ARG A 62 45.71 -41.80 -42.40
CA ARG A 62 44.53 -41.33 -43.13
C ARG A 62 43.25 -41.51 -42.31
N SER A 63 43.06 -42.65 -41.65
CA SER A 63 41.85 -42.86 -40.82
C SER A 63 41.82 -41.89 -39.63
N LEU A 64 42.92 -41.76 -38.90
CA LEU A 64 43.03 -40.89 -37.72
C LEU A 64 42.84 -39.41 -38.10
N THR A 65 43.49 -38.97 -39.17
CA THR A 65 43.40 -37.59 -39.65
C THR A 65 41.98 -37.25 -40.11
N THR A 66 41.28 -38.19 -40.73
CA THR A 66 39.90 -37.97 -41.20
C THR A 66 38.94 -37.78 -40.03
N GLU A 67 39.02 -38.63 -39.02
CA GLU A 67 38.16 -38.53 -37.84
C GLU A 67 38.46 -37.27 -37.02
N ILE A 68 39.75 -36.93 -36.81
CA ILE A 68 40.14 -35.68 -36.13
C ILE A 68 39.68 -34.44 -36.91
N ARG A 69 39.76 -34.44 -38.24
CA ARG A 69 39.25 -33.34 -39.07
C ARG A 69 37.73 -33.21 -38.96
N THR A 70 37.00 -34.32 -38.85
CA THR A 70 35.55 -34.33 -38.68
C THR A 70 35.17 -33.75 -37.32
N LEU A 71 35.87 -34.15 -36.25
CA LEU A 71 35.76 -33.55 -34.92
C LEU A 71 36.08 -32.04 -34.93
N ALA A 72 37.15 -31.65 -35.60
CA ALA A 72 37.53 -30.23 -35.72
C ALA A 72 36.48 -29.41 -36.50
N ALA A 73 35.88 -29.99 -37.54
CA ALA A 73 34.78 -29.37 -38.25
C ALA A 73 33.53 -29.24 -37.37
N GLY A 74 33.18 -30.29 -36.61
CA GLY A 74 32.09 -30.25 -35.63
C GLY A 74 32.32 -29.18 -34.56
N ALA A 75 33.55 -29.06 -34.04
CA ALA A 75 33.92 -28.03 -33.08
C ALA A 75 33.77 -26.61 -33.64
N ARG A 76 34.08 -26.39 -34.93
CA ARG A 76 33.83 -25.09 -35.60
C ARG A 76 32.35 -24.77 -35.70
N VAL A 77 31.52 -25.74 -36.10
CA VAL A 77 30.06 -25.58 -36.19
C VAL A 77 29.46 -25.23 -34.81
N VAL A 78 29.92 -25.90 -33.76
CA VAL A 78 29.53 -25.60 -32.37
C VAL A 78 30.00 -24.21 -31.94
N ALA A 79 31.21 -23.80 -32.32
CA ALA A 79 31.73 -22.46 -32.04
C ALA A 79 30.95 -21.35 -32.77
N GLU A 80 30.35 -21.65 -33.93
CA GLU A 80 29.41 -20.78 -34.64
C GLU A 80 28.01 -20.76 -34.00
N GLY A 81 27.76 -21.58 -32.98
CA GLY A 81 26.51 -21.65 -32.23
C GLY A 81 25.50 -22.66 -32.76
N ASP A 82 25.81 -23.42 -33.81
CA ASP A 82 24.96 -24.50 -34.28
C ASP A 82 25.19 -25.77 -33.43
N LEU A 83 24.36 -25.91 -32.40
CA LEU A 83 24.35 -27.08 -31.53
C LEU A 83 23.43 -28.19 -32.05
N THR A 84 22.93 -28.15 -33.28
CA THR A 84 21.91 -29.12 -33.75
C THR A 84 22.50 -30.42 -34.30
N LYS A 85 23.80 -30.42 -34.64
CA LYS A 85 24.47 -31.54 -35.28
C LYS A 85 25.37 -32.28 -34.31
N ASP A 86 25.34 -33.61 -34.39
CA ASP A 86 26.25 -34.49 -33.67
C ASP A 86 27.33 -35.02 -34.63
N VAL A 87 28.53 -35.27 -34.10
CA VAL A 87 29.65 -35.86 -34.85
C VAL A 87 29.49 -37.39 -34.85
N PRO A 88 29.63 -38.09 -36.00
CA PRO A 88 29.50 -39.55 -36.03
C PRO A 88 30.61 -40.25 -35.23
N VAL A 89 30.24 -41.31 -34.51
CA VAL A 89 31.18 -42.16 -33.75
C VAL A 89 31.45 -43.43 -34.55
N ASN A 90 32.48 -43.39 -35.41
CA ASN A 90 32.75 -44.47 -36.38
C ASN A 90 33.72 -45.54 -35.87
N THR A 91 34.45 -45.27 -34.79
CA THR A 91 35.48 -46.16 -34.23
C THR A 91 35.19 -46.50 -32.77
N ALA A 92 35.65 -47.67 -32.33
CA ALA A 92 35.56 -48.11 -30.94
C ALA A 92 36.88 -47.91 -30.19
N ASP A 93 37.70 -46.97 -30.63
CA ASP A 93 39.00 -46.62 -30.03
C ASP A 93 38.94 -45.23 -29.37
N GLU A 94 40.08 -44.71 -28.93
CA GLU A 94 40.18 -43.45 -28.17
C GLU A 94 39.61 -42.25 -28.94
N VAL A 95 39.60 -42.28 -30.27
CA VAL A 95 39.00 -41.23 -31.10
C VAL A 95 37.47 -41.31 -31.06
N GLY A 96 36.92 -42.53 -31.03
CA GLY A 96 35.49 -42.74 -30.83
C GLY A 96 35.02 -42.30 -29.44
N GLU A 97 35.83 -42.57 -28.41
CA GLU A 97 35.58 -42.07 -27.05
C GLU A 97 35.61 -40.54 -27.00
N LEU A 98 36.59 -39.91 -27.65
CA LEU A 98 36.66 -38.45 -27.78
C LEU A 98 35.43 -37.87 -28.52
N ALA A 99 34.98 -38.52 -29.60
CA ALA A 99 33.77 -38.13 -30.33
C ALA A 99 32.51 -38.25 -29.47
N ALA A 100 32.40 -39.31 -28.68
CA ALA A 100 31.28 -39.50 -27.74
C ALA A 100 31.27 -38.42 -26.65
N ALA A 101 32.43 -38.12 -26.05
CA ALA A 101 32.58 -37.05 -25.05
C ALA A 101 32.29 -35.66 -25.63
N PHE A 102 32.74 -35.39 -26.86
CA PHE A 102 32.41 -34.17 -27.58
C PHE A 102 30.89 -34.02 -27.78
N ASN A 103 30.20 -35.06 -28.24
CA ASN A 103 28.75 -35.02 -28.39
C ASN A 103 28.01 -34.84 -27.06
N GLN A 104 28.55 -35.38 -25.95
CA GLN A 104 27.99 -35.13 -24.63
C GLN A 104 28.10 -33.65 -24.23
N MET A 105 29.25 -33.02 -24.48
CA MET A 105 29.42 -31.58 -24.27
C MET A 105 28.42 -30.77 -25.11
N VAL A 106 28.23 -31.11 -26.39
CA VAL A 106 27.25 -30.43 -27.27
C VAL A 106 25.82 -30.56 -26.72
N ARG A 107 25.44 -31.74 -26.22
CA ARG A 107 24.13 -31.93 -25.59
C ARG A 107 23.94 -31.05 -24.35
N SER A 108 24.94 -30.98 -23.46
CA SER A 108 24.88 -30.11 -22.28
C SER A 108 24.80 -28.63 -22.65
N LEU A 109 25.55 -28.18 -23.65
CA LEU A 109 25.43 -26.80 -24.17
C LEU A 109 24.03 -26.54 -24.73
N ARG A 110 23.43 -27.52 -25.42
CA ARG A 110 22.08 -27.42 -25.98
C ARG A 110 21.02 -27.30 -24.87
N GLU A 111 21.19 -28.00 -23.76
CA GLU A 111 20.32 -27.91 -22.58
C GLU A 111 20.43 -26.52 -21.92
N ILE A 112 21.65 -26.03 -21.70
CA ILE A 112 21.89 -24.68 -21.16
C ILE A 112 21.26 -23.62 -22.07
N ALA A 113 21.44 -23.72 -23.39
CA ALA A 113 20.85 -22.76 -24.33
C ALA A 113 19.31 -22.75 -24.26
N ARG A 114 18.67 -23.92 -24.06
CA ARG A 114 17.22 -24.02 -23.85
C ARG A 114 16.79 -23.36 -22.54
N GLU A 115 17.52 -23.62 -21.45
CA GLU A 115 17.21 -23.03 -20.14
C GLU A 115 17.36 -21.50 -20.16
N VAL A 116 18.43 -20.99 -20.78
CA VAL A 116 18.63 -19.56 -20.99
C VAL A 116 17.49 -18.95 -21.82
N LYS A 117 17.06 -19.64 -22.89
CA LYS A 117 15.92 -19.18 -23.70
C LYS A 117 14.63 -19.10 -22.87
N THR A 118 14.28 -20.17 -22.15
CA THR A 118 13.08 -20.20 -21.29
C THR A 118 13.13 -19.12 -20.23
N THR A 119 14.31 -18.90 -19.63
CA THR A 119 14.51 -17.84 -18.64
C THR A 119 14.34 -16.46 -19.25
N ALA A 120 14.88 -16.22 -20.45
CA ALA A 120 14.72 -14.95 -21.16
C ALA A 120 13.25 -14.67 -21.51
N GLU A 121 12.50 -15.69 -21.93
CA GLU A 121 11.06 -15.59 -22.17
C GLU A 121 10.30 -15.25 -20.87
N ALA A 122 10.62 -15.91 -19.75
CA ALA A 122 10.01 -15.62 -18.45
C ALA A 122 10.35 -14.21 -17.93
N VAL A 123 11.58 -13.75 -18.12
CA VAL A 123 12.01 -12.38 -17.78
C VAL A 123 11.25 -11.37 -18.64
N THR A 124 11.10 -11.63 -19.94
CA THR A 124 10.35 -10.75 -20.85
C THR A 124 8.88 -10.65 -20.43
N ALA A 125 8.23 -11.79 -20.14
CA ALA A 125 6.86 -11.82 -19.65
C ALA A 125 6.70 -11.05 -18.33
N SER A 126 7.65 -11.22 -17.40
CA SER A 126 7.67 -10.51 -16.12
C SER A 126 7.85 -9.01 -16.31
N ALA A 127 8.70 -8.58 -17.25
CA ALA A 127 8.90 -7.17 -17.56
C ALA A 127 7.62 -6.51 -18.14
N VAL A 128 6.91 -7.22 -19.02
CA VAL A 128 5.61 -6.75 -19.55
C VAL A 128 4.57 -6.63 -18.44
N ALA A 129 4.45 -7.65 -17.59
CA ALA A 129 3.54 -7.61 -16.45
C ALA A 129 3.88 -6.45 -15.49
N LEU A 130 5.17 -6.25 -15.19
CA LEU A 130 5.64 -5.16 -14.35
C LEU A 130 5.33 -3.78 -14.97
N SER A 131 5.49 -3.63 -16.27
CA SER A 131 5.13 -2.39 -16.97
C SER A 131 3.64 -2.09 -16.87
N ALA A 132 2.79 -3.11 -17.04
CA ALA A 132 1.34 -2.95 -16.87
C ALA A 132 0.97 -2.56 -15.43
N SER A 133 1.58 -3.21 -14.43
CA SER A 133 1.38 -2.84 -13.02
C SER A 133 1.88 -1.41 -12.71
N ALA A 134 2.96 -0.96 -13.35
CA ALA A 134 3.46 0.41 -13.18
C ALA A 134 2.49 1.44 -13.78
N GLU A 135 1.87 1.15 -14.94
CA GLU A 135 0.85 1.98 -15.56
C GLU A 135 -0.39 2.13 -14.66
N GLU A 136 -0.87 1.01 -14.11
CA GLU A 136 -1.98 0.99 -13.14
C GLU A 136 -1.65 1.75 -11.86
N MET A 137 -0.43 1.61 -11.36
CA MET A 137 0.06 2.33 -10.19
C MET A 137 0.10 3.84 -10.43
N ASN A 138 0.52 4.28 -11.62
CA ASN A 138 0.51 5.71 -11.98
C ASN A 138 -0.93 6.24 -11.99
N SER A 139 -1.87 5.54 -12.64
CA SER A 139 -3.29 5.92 -12.64
C SER A 139 -3.86 6.00 -11.22
N SER A 140 -3.54 5.01 -10.36
CA SER A 140 -3.96 5.01 -8.96
C SER A 140 -3.38 6.18 -8.19
N THR A 141 -2.12 6.55 -8.47
CA THR A 141 -1.45 7.69 -7.85
C THR A 141 -2.09 9.01 -8.26
N GLU A 142 -2.50 9.15 -9.52
CA GLU A 142 -3.26 10.32 -9.99
C GLU A 142 -4.63 10.45 -9.28
N GLU A 143 -5.34 9.33 -9.11
CA GLU A 143 -6.60 9.30 -8.35
C GLU A 143 -6.37 9.73 -6.89
N VAL A 144 -5.36 9.15 -6.22
CA VAL A 144 -4.99 9.51 -4.85
C VAL A 144 -4.64 11.00 -4.76
N ALA A 145 -3.84 11.54 -5.68
CA ALA A 145 -3.52 12.96 -5.71
C ALA A 145 -4.78 13.83 -5.83
N GLY A 146 -5.74 13.45 -6.67
CA GLY A 146 -7.04 14.11 -6.79
C GLY A 146 -7.84 14.09 -5.48
N THR A 147 -7.89 12.94 -4.80
CA THR A 147 -8.59 12.85 -3.49
C THR A 147 -7.92 13.71 -2.42
N VAL A 148 -6.59 13.78 -2.40
CA VAL A 148 -5.83 14.64 -1.47
C VAL A 148 -6.13 16.12 -1.73
N GLU A 149 -6.24 16.53 -3.01
CA GLU A 149 -6.64 17.89 -3.36
C GLU A 149 -8.06 18.21 -2.87
N GLN A 150 -9.01 17.29 -3.03
CA GLN A 150 -10.37 17.44 -2.53
C GLN A 150 -10.41 17.54 -1.00
N ILE A 151 -9.61 16.72 -0.30
CA ILE A 151 -9.49 16.78 1.16
C ILE A 151 -8.94 18.14 1.59
N ALA A 152 -7.91 18.66 0.92
CA ALA A 152 -7.34 19.96 1.22
C ALA A 152 -8.37 21.09 1.06
N LYS A 153 -9.12 21.10 -0.06
CA LYS A 153 -10.23 22.06 -0.28
C LYS A 153 -11.32 21.92 0.79
N GLY A 154 -11.66 20.69 1.17
CA GLY A 154 -12.60 20.42 2.25
C GLY A 154 -12.14 20.97 3.60
N ALA A 155 -10.85 20.80 3.92
CA ALA A 155 -10.23 21.31 5.14
C ALA A 155 -10.19 22.84 5.17
N GLU A 156 -9.86 23.50 4.05
CA GLU A 156 -9.94 24.97 3.93
C GLU A 156 -11.37 25.48 4.15
N HIS A 157 -12.36 24.81 3.55
CA HIS A 157 -13.76 25.16 3.76
C HIS A 157 -14.19 24.98 5.23
N GLN A 158 -13.77 23.89 5.88
CA GLN A 158 -14.02 23.66 7.29
C GLN A 158 -13.37 24.74 8.18
N ALA A 159 -12.13 25.14 7.89
CA ALA A 159 -11.46 26.20 8.64
C ALA A 159 -12.24 27.53 8.56
N SER A 160 -12.74 27.88 7.36
CA SER A 160 -13.59 29.06 7.16
C SER A 160 -14.91 28.97 7.94
N LEU A 161 -15.57 27.81 7.94
CA LEU A 161 -16.80 27.60 8.72
C LEU A 161 -16.55 27.72 10.22
N VAL A 162 -15.42 27.23 10.73
CA VAL A 162 -15.02 27.37 12.14
C VAL A 162 -14.79 28.83 12.49
N GLU A 163 -14.13 29.61 11.62
CA GLU A 163 -13.95 31.05 11.83
C GLU A 163 -15.29 31.79 11.90
N GLN A 164 -16.21 31.49 10.97
CA GLN A 164 -17.57 32.04 10.98
C GLN A 164 -18.34 31.64 12.24
N THR A 165 -18.23 30.39 12.67
CA THR A 165 -18.88 29.89 13.90
C THR A 165 -18.34 30.63 15.13
N SER A 166 -17.02 30.83 15.21
CA SER A 166 -16.39 31.62 16.27
C SER A 166 -16.91 33.06 16.29
N LYS A 167 -17.16 33.67 15.13
CA LYS A 167 -17.77 35.00 15.04
C LYS A 167 -19.19 35.00 15.62
N VAL A 168 -20.02 34.04 15.24
CA VAL A 168 -21.40 33.91 15.76
C VAL A 168 -21.40 33.69 17.28
N ILE A 169 -20.48 32.88 17.81
CA ILE A 169 -20.34 32.66 19.25
C ILE A 169 -19.98 33.97 19.97
N ARG A 170 -19.07 34.78 19.40
CA ARG A 170 -18.72 36.10 19.96
C ARG A 170 -19.91 37.06 19.97
N GLU A 171 -20.68 37.10 18.90
CA GLU A 171 -21.92 37.90 18.82
C GLU A 171 -22.93 37.43 19.87
N MET A 172 -23.12 36.12 20.02
CA MET A 172 -24.00 35.53 21.03
C MET A 172 -23.57 35.89 22.46
N ALA A 173 -22.27 35.84 22.76
CA ALA A 173 -21.75 36.24 24.06
C ALA A 173 -22.06 37.71 24.38
N ASN A 174 -21.93 38.60 23.40
CA ASN A 174 -22.30 40.02 23.56
C ASN A 174 -23.81 40.18 23.82
N SER A 175 -24.66 39.46 23.08
CA SER A 175 -26.11 39.48 23.32
C SER A 175 -26.50 38.95 24.70
N ILE A 176 -25.83 37.90 25.19
CA ILE A 176 -26.05 37.37 26.55
C ILE A 176 -25.67 38.41 27.60
N ALA A 177 -24.53 39.10 27.43
CA ALA A 177 -24.12 40.17 28.34
C ALA A 177 -25.14 41.33 28.36
N GLU A 178 -25.69 41.69 27.19
CA GLU A 178 -26.74 42.70 27.09
C GLU A 178 -28.03 42.26 27.80
N VAL A 179 -28.47 41.02 27.59
CA VAL A 179 -29.65 40.46 28.27
C VAL A 179 -29.46 40.47 29.79
N ALA A 180 -28.27 40.08 30.28
CA ALA A 180 -27.95 40.10 31.70
C ALA A 180 -28.02 41.54 32.28
N SER A 181 -27.50 42.53 31.55
CA SER A 181 -27.57 43.94 31.94
C SER A 181 -29.02 44.45 32.00
N ARG A 182 -29.84 44.13 30.99
CA ARG A 182 -31.26 44.47 30.95
C ARG A 182 -32.04 43.81 32.07
N ALA A 183 -31.75 42.54 32.37
CA ALA A 183 -32.36 41.82 33.49
C ALA A 183 -32.03 42.48 34.84
N LYS A 184 -30.78 42.94 35.02
CA LYS A 184 -30.38 43.69 36.22
C LYS A 184 -31.14 45.01 36.35
N ALA A 185 -31.21 45.79 35.28
CA ALA A 185 -31.95 47.05 35.28
C ALA A 185 -33.44 46.84 35.57
N ALA A 186 -34.05 45.78 35.02
CA ALA A 186 -35.44 45.42 35.30
C ALA A 186 -35.64 45.02 36.77
N ALA A 187 -34.69 44.29 37.38
CA ALA A 187 -34.74 43.93 38.80
C ALA A 187 -34.62 45.16 39.70
N GLU A 188 -33.73 46.11 39.38
CA GLU A 188 -33.59 47.39 40.09
C GLU A 188 -34.89 48.22 40.01
N ALA A 189 -35.47 48.35 38.82
CA ALA A 189 -36.74 49.06 38.61
C ALA A 189 -37.90 48.40 39.38
N ALA A 190 -37.96 47.06 39.41
CA ALA A 190 -38.96 46.33 40.17
C ALA A 190 -38.79 46.52 41.68
N ALA A 191 -37.55 46.57 42.19
CA ALA A 191 -37.27 46.84 43.59
C ALA A 191 -37.70 48.25 43.99
N GLU A 192 -37.43 49.26 43.15
CA GLU A 192 -37.87 50.64 43.39
C GLU A 192 -39.39 50.78 43.35
N ALA A 193 -40.06 50.18 42.36
CA ALA A 193 -41.52 50.13 42.31
C ALA A 193 -42.11 49.48 43.57
N GLY A 194 -41.48 48.41 44.08
CA GLY A 194 -41.84 47.76 45.34
C GLY A 194 -41.71 48.70 46.55
N TYR A 195 -40.63 49.49 46.62
CA TYR A 195 -40.42 50.50 47.66
C TYR A 195 -41.48 51.61 47.60
N THR A 196 -41.77 52.14 46.41
CA THR A 196 -42.83 53.15 46.21
C THR A 196 -44.21 52.61 46.56
N ALA A 197 -44.52 51.36 46.19
CA ALA A 197 -45.78 50.72 46.58
C ALA A 197 -45.89 50.56 48.11
N GLN A 198 -44.80 50.22 48.80
CA GLN A 198 -44.77 50.10 50.26
C GLN A 198 -45.00 51.45 50.95
N THR A 199 -44.33 52.50 50.49
CA THR A 199 -44.51 53.87 51.03
C THR A 199 -45.91 54.39 50.75
N GLY A 200 -46.42 54.23 49.52
CA GLY A 200 -47.81 54.54 49.17
C GLY A 200 -48.82 53.79 50.04
N GLY A 201 -48.58 52.50 50.32
CA GLY A 201 -49.40 51.70 51.23
C GLY A 201 -49.34 52.14 52.70
N LYS A 202 -48.26 52.81 53.13
CA LYS A 202 -48.18 53.46 54.44
C LYS A 202 -49.02 54.75 54.47
N SER A 203 -48.87 55.60 53.46
CA SER A 203 -49.66 56.84 53.34
C SER A 203 -51.15 56.58 53.24
N ALA A 204 -51.57 55.54 52.51
CA ALA A 204 -52.97 55.12 52.44
C ALA A 204 -53.52 54.69 53.82
N ARG A 205 -52.73 53.96 54.62
CA ARG A 205 -53.10 53.57 56.00
C ARG A 205 -53.23 54.79 56.92
N GLU A 206 -52.28 55.72 56.86
CA GLU A 206 -52.36 56.98 57.62
C GLU A 206 -53.61 57.79 57.25
N ALA A 207 -53.96 57.85 55.96
CA ALA A 207 -55.19 58.48 55.49
C ALA A 207 -56.45 57.78 56.03
N MET A 208 -56.47 56.45 56.05
CA MET A 208 -57.58 55.69 56.64
C MET A 208 -57.74 55.97 58.15
N ASP A 209 -56.65 56.05 58.91
CA ASP A 209 -56.72 56.37 60.34
C ASP A 209 -57.20 57.79 60.59
N LYS A 210 -56.79 58.77 59.78
CA LYS A 210 -57.37 60.12 59.81
C LYS A 210 -58.86 60.12 59.49
N MET A 211 -59.30 59.34 58.49
CA MET A 211 -60.71 59.22 58.14
C MET A 211 -61.55 58.59 59.26
N LYS A 212 -61.02 57.63 60.03
CA LYS A 212 -61.68 57.15 61.25
C LYS A 212 -61.86 58.26 62.28
N GLY A 213 -60.85 59.11 62.45
CA GLY A 213 -60.95 60.29 63.31
C GLY A 213 -62.07 61.25 62.87
N VAL A 214 -62.17 61.53 61.57
CA VAL A 214 -63.26 62.35 61.01
C VAL A 214 -64.62 61.70 61.28
N PHE A 215 -64.77 60.39 61.07
CA PHE A 215 -66.01 59.68 61.36
C PHE A 215 -66.44 59.83 62.82
N SER A 216 -65.50 59.70 63.77
CA SER A 216 -65.77 59.89 65.20
C SER A 216 -66.22 61.32 65.53
N ILE A 217 -65.62 62.34 64.90
CA ILE A 217 -66.05 63.74 65.05
C ILE A 217 -67.47 63.93 64.52
N VAL A 218 -67.78 63.37 63.35
CA VAL A 218 -69.10 63.45 62.73
C VAL A 218 -70.16 62.75 63.61
N GLU A 219 -69.83 61.59 64.18
CA GLU A 219 -70.71 60.87 65.12
C GLU A 219 -70.97 61.66 66.41
N GLY A 220 -69.92 62.28 66.96
CA GLY A 220 -70.03 63.18 68.11
C GLY A 220 -70.90 64.41 67.81
N ALA A 221 -70.74 65.02 66.62
CA ALA A 221 -71.56 66.14 66.17
C ALA A 221 -73.04 65.73 66.02
N ALA A 222 -73.32 64.55 65.44
CA ALA A 222 -74.67 64.00 65.35
C ALA A 222 -75.30 63.76 66.73
N GLY A 223 -74.51 63.27 67.70
CA GLY A 223 -74.92 63.15 69.10
C GLY A 223 -75.27 64.50 69.73
N GLY A 224 -74.45 65.54 69.49
CA GLY A 224 -74.71 66.90 69.93
C GLY A 224 -76.02 67.47 69.36
N VAL A 225 -76.28 67.22 68.07
CA VAL A 225 -77.56 67.59 67.41
C VAL A 225 -78.73 66.87 68.07
N LYS A 226 -78.60 65.59 68.45
CA LYS A 226 -79.65 64.86 69.18
C LYS A 226 -79.97 65.50 70.53
N VAL A 227 -78.96 65.84 71.32
CA VAL A 227 -79.14 66.55 72.60
C VAL A 227 -79.80 67.92 72.39
N LEU A 228 -79.41 68.62 71.31
CA LEU A 228 -80.03 69.89 70.95
C LEU A 228 -81.53 69.70 70.65
N ILE A 229 -81.91 68.68 69.88
CA ILE A 229 -83.31 68.33 69.60
C ILE A 229 -84.08 68.08 70.91
N GLU A 230 -83.52 67.29 71.83
CA GLU A 230 -84.14 67.02 73.14
C GLU A 230 -84.36 68.30 73.95
N ARG A 231 -83.37 69.21 73.98
CA ARG A 231 -83.49 70.51 74.66
C ARG A 231 -84.49 71.44 73.98
N THR A 232 -84.51 71.49 72.65
CA THR A 232 -85.50 72.29 71.90
C THR A 232 -86.91 71.78 72.17
N GLN A 233 -87.10 70.46 72.32
CA GLN A 233 -88.39 69.86 72.67
C GLN A 233 -88.80 70.21 74.12
N GLN A 234 -87.87 70.20 75.07
CA GLN A 234 -88.11 70.70 76.43
C GLN A 234 -88.51 72.18 76.45
N ILE A 235 -87.84 73.02 75.64
CA ILE A 235 -88.24 74.43 75.48
C ILE A 235 -89.65 74.50 74.91
N GLY A 236 -90.01 73.67 73.93
CA GLY A 236 -91.38 73.56 73.44
C GLY A 236 -92.39 73.27 74.55
N THR A 237 -92.08 72.33 75.44
CA THR A 237 -92.92 72.03 76.63
C THR A 237 -93.01 73.21 77.59
N ILE A 238 -91.91 73.95 77.81
CA ILE A 238 -91.91 75.16 78.64
C ILE A 238 -92.75 76.26 78.00
N VAL A 239 -92.62 76.48 76.68
CA VAL A 239 -93.44 77.44 75.93
C VAL A 239 -94.92 77.07 76.02
N ASP A 240 -95.27 75.78 75.95
CA ASP A 240 -96.64 75.31 76.17
C ASP A 240 -97.14 75.61 77.60
N VAL A 241 -96.33 75.37 78.63
CA VAL A 241 -96.66 75.76 80.02
C VAL A 241 -96.83 77.27 80.16
N ILE A 242 -95.94 78.07 79.59
CA ILE A 242 -96.04 79.55 79.61
C ILE A 242 -97.29 80.00 78.88
N THR A 243 -97.62 79.39 77.75
CA THR A 243 -98.85 79.71 77.00
C THR A 243 -100.09 79.39 77.84
N ARG A 244 -100.10 78.26 78.55
CA ARG A 244 -101.16 77.92 79.51
C ARG A 244 -101.23 78.89 80.69
N ILE A 245 -100.10 79.32 81.27
CA ILE A 245 -100.06 80.33 82.34
C ILE A 245 -100.53 81.70 81.83
N ALA A 246 -100.11 82.12 80.63
CA ALA A 246 -100.54 83.37 80.03
C ALA A 246 -102.06 83.36 79.77
N GLN A 247 -102.62 82.23 79.33
CA GLN A 247 -104.08 82.04 79.28
C GLN A 247 -104.72 82.09 80.68
N GLN A 248 -104.06 81.55 81.72
CA GLN A 248 -104.53 81.54 83.10
C GLN A 248 -104.40 82.90 83.82
N THR A 249 -103.54 83.81 83.32
CA THR A 249 -103.40 85.19 83.81
C THR A 249 -104.32 86.15 83.04
N ASN A 250 -104.90 85.70 81.93
CA ASN A 250 -105.90 86.43 81.13
C ASN A 250 -107.34 86.15 81.61
N LEU A 251 -107.49 85.77 82.89
CA LEU A 251 -108.70 85.47 83.66
C LEU A 251 -108.55 86.09 85.06
#